data_AF-A0A427EBU0-F1
#
_entry.id   AF-A0A427EBU0-F1
#
_cell.length_a   1.000
_cell.length_b   1.000
_cell.length_c   1.000
_cell.angle_alpha   90.00
_cell.angle_beta   90.00
_cell.angle_gamma   90.00
#
_symmetry.space_group_name_H-M   'P 1'
#
loop_
_entity.id
_entity.type
_entity.pdbx_description
1 polymer ?
#
loop_
_entity_poly.entity_id
_entity_poly.type
_entity_poly.pdbx_seq_one_letter_code
_entity_poly.pdbx_strand_id
1 'polypeptide(L)'
;MLALGLSLALPAQAAERQVYLVATMQLDGSSLAQSIFLHEPDITELQGCLDAVRDGQSKRDWQQYHHIFRRDRIKGFSGHMRYHCAYSEQRFSSWHDGPRYNKPYLIQVNDDAKLRVVRTPSQAQCMSQLRALPMTRRAQSFCAMGNQELQP
;
A
#
# COMPACT_ATOMS: atom_id res chain seq x y z
N MET A 1 52.60 17.47 12.97
CA MET A 1 51.55 16.66 13.62
C MET A 1 50.43 16.46 12.62
N LEU A 2 50.31 15.28 12.00
CA LEU A 2 49.18 14.95 11.11
C LEU A 2 48.08 14.31 11.96
N ALA A 3 46.97 15.02 12.13
CA ALA A 3 45.74 14.45 12.69
C ALA A 3 45.00 13.70 11.57
N LEU A 4 45.08 12.36 11.57
CA LEU A 4 44.20 11.51 10.78
C LEU A 4 42.80 11.54 11.41
N GLY A 5 41.84 12.20 10.74
CA GLY A 5 40.43 12.09 11.07
C GLY A 5 39.89 10.73 10.62
N LEU A 6 39.54 9.86 11.57
CA LEU A 6 38.75 8.66 11.31
C LEU A 6 37.30 9.07 11.02
N SER A 7 36.91 9.03 9.75
CA SER A 7 35.50 9.10 9.35
C SER A 7 34.81 7.79 9.72
N LEU A 8 34.05 7.80 10.82
CA LEU A 8 33.14 6.71 11.18
C LEU A 8 32.00 6.66 10.16
N ALA A 9 32.11 5.77 9.17
CA ALA A 9 30.99 5.42 8.31
C ALA A 9 29.98 4.61 9.13
N LEU A 10 28.89 5.25 9.57
CA LEU A 10 27.73 4.54 10.11
C LEU A 10 27.17 3.63 9.01
N PRO A 11 26.94 2.33 9.28
CA PRO A 11 26.28 1.48 8.31
C PRO A 11 24.86 2.00 8.14
N ALA A 12 24.53 2.48 6.94
CA ALA A 12 23.14 2.66 6.56
C ALA A 12 22.50 1.26 6.60
N GLN A 13 21.75 0.97 7.65
CA GLN A 13 20.89 -0.22 7.68
C GLN A 13 19.86 -0.02 6.56
N ALA A 14 20.05 -0.74 5.46
CA ALA A 14 19.02 -0.83 4.43
C ALA A 14 17.76 -1.36 5.11
N ALA A 15 16.67 -0.59 5.05
CA ALA A 15 15.40 -1.01 5.62
C ALA A 15 15.02 -2.38 5.04
N GLU A 16 14.75 -3.35 5.91
CA GLU A 16 14.48 -4.71 5.49
C GLU A 16 13.22 -4.75 4.61
N ARG A 17 13.38 -5.27 3.39
CA ARG A 17 12.33 -5.34 2.38
C ARG A 17 11.28 -6.36 2.81
N GLN A 18 10.03 -5.92 2.93
CA GLN A 18 8.89 -6.77 3.32
C GLN A 18 7.90 -6.92 2.18
N VAL A 19 7.15 -8.04 2.16
CA VAL A 19 6.02 -8.23 1.24
C VAL A 19 4.75 -7.67 1.87
N TYR A 20 4.03 -6.90 1.06
CA TYR A 20 2.74 -6.33 1.40
C TYR A 20 1.68 -6.76 0.39
N LEU A 21 0.50 -7.07 0.89
CA LEU A 21 -0.74 -7.06 0.13
C LEU A 21 -1.35 -5.66 0.20
N VAL A 22 -1.40 -4.97 -0.94
CA VAL A 22 -2.15 -3.73 -1.11
C VAL A 22 -3.56 -4.09 -1.54
N ALA A 23 -4.51 -4.00 -0.62
CA ALA A 23 -5.92 -4.25 -0.87
C ALA A 23 -6.64 -2.91 -1.07
N THR A 24 -7.13 -2.66 -2.28
CA THR A 24 -7.78 -1.42 -2.66
C THR A 24 -9.23 -1.67 -3.05
N MET A 25 -10.15 -0.99 -2.37
CA MET A 25 -11.55 -0.90 -2.76
C MET A 25 -11.77 0.34 -3.61
N GLN A 26 -12.15 0.15 -4.87
CA GLN A 26 -12.51 1.22 -5.79
C GLN A 26 -14.04 1.34 -5.87
N LEU A 27 -14.57 2.55 -5.67
CA LEU A 27 -15.98 2.83 -5.92
C LEU A 27 -16.19 3.10 -7.40
N ASP A 28 -17.08 2.34 -8.03
CA ASP A 28 -17.37 2.42 -9.46
C ASP A 28 -17.97 3.78 -9.83
N GLY A 29 -17.57 4.32 -10.98
CA GLY A 29 -18.04 5.63 -11.45
C GLY A 29 -17.50 6.83 -10.65
N SER A 30 -16.52 6.64 -9.76
CA SER A 30 -15.93 7.72 -8.97
C SER A 30 -14.40 7.63 -8.91
N SER A 31 -13.75 8.72 -8.48
CA SER A 31 -12.31 8.71 -8.13
C SER A 31 -12.06 8.35 -6.66
N LEU A 32 -13.05 7.80 -5.96
CA LEU A 32 -12.93 7.44 -4.55
C LEU A 32 -12.47 5.99 -4.43
N ALA A 33 -11.32 5.80 -3.79
CA ALA A 33 -10.79 4.50 -3.44
C ALA A 33 -10.39 4.49 -1.96
N GLN A 34 -10.44 3.31 -1.36
CA GLN A 34 -9.90 3.04 -0.03
C GLN A 34 -8.82 1.98 -0.15
N SER A 35 -7.70 2.14 0.53
CA SER A 35 -6.63 1.14 0.49
C SER A 35 -6.09 0.82 1.88
N ILE A 36 -5.70 -0.44 2.03
CA ILE A 36 -5.01 -0.97 3.21
C ILE A 36 -3.73 -1.68 2.76
N PHE A 37 -2.76 -1.76 3.65
CA PHE A 37 -1.44 -2.35 3.44
C PHE A 37 -1.24 -3.45 4.47
N LEU A 38 -1.38 -4.70 4.06
CA LEU A 38 -1.32 -5.85 4.96
C LEU A 38 0.03 -6.53 4.83
N HIS A 39 0.67 -6.78 5.97
CA HIS A 39 1.92 -7.53 6.05
C HIS A 39 1.67 -8.80 6.86
N GLU A 40 2.29 -9.90 6.43
CA GLU A 40 2.25 -11.21 7.06
C GLU A 40 3.72 -11.66 7.20
N PRO A 41 4.26 -11.79 8.43
CA PRO A 41 5.67 -12.09 8.65
C PRO A 41 6.15 -13.39 7.97
N ASP A 42 5.28 -14.39 7.88
CA ASP A 42 5.62 -15.69 7.30
C ASP A 42 5.63 -15.67 5.75
N ILE A 43 5.21 -14.58 5.13
CA ILE A 43 5.20 -14.40 3.67
C ILE A 43 6.30 -13.43 3.28
N THR A 44 7.45 -13.97 2.89
CA THR A 44 8.65 -13.21 2.55
C THR A 44 8.86 -13.00 1.04
N GLU A 45 8.10 -13.72 0.21
CA GLU A 45 8.20 -13.66 -1.25
C GLU A 45 6.86 -13.32 -1.93
N LEU A 46 6.91 -12.62 -3.08
CA LEU A 46 5.71 -12.23 -3.82
C LEU A 46 4.81 -13.40 -4.18
N GLN A 47 5.41 -14.54 -4.54
CA GLN A 47 4.65 -15.73 -4.91
C GLN A 47 3.75 -16.21 -3.77
N GLY A 48 4.23 -16.17 -2.52
CA GLY A 48 3.42 -16.51 -1.35
C GLY A 48 2.24 -15.56 -1.16
N CYS A 49 2.45 -14.25 -1.38
CA CYS A 49 1.35 -13.28 -1.36
C CYS A 49 0.32 -13.54 -2.47
N LEU A 50 0.78 -13.85 -3.69
CA LEU A 50 -0.11 -14.16 -4.82
C LEU A 50 -0.93 -15.42 -4.58
N ASP A 51 -0.31 -16.46 -4.01
CA ASP A 51 -0.98 -17.70 -3.63
C ASP A 51 -2.03 -17.45 -2.53
N ALA A 52 -1.68 -16.64 -1.51
CA ALA A 52 -2.61 -16.23 -0.46
C ALA A 52 -3.82 -15.45 -1.01
N VAL A 53 -3.60 -14.55 -1.97
CA VAL A 53 -4.67 -13.80 -2.65
C VAL A 53 -5.57 -14.75 -3.44
N ARG A 54 -5.00 -15.67 -4.22
CA ARG A 54 -5.78 -16.65 -4.99
C ARG A 54 -6.63 -17.53 -4.07
N ASP A 55 -6.07 -17.98 -2.95
CA ASP A 55 -6.79 -18.78 -1.96
C ASP A 55 -7.91 -17.97 -1.29
N GLY A 56 -7.62 -16.75 -0.84
CA GLY A 56 -8.62 -15.84 -0.24
C GLY A 56 -9.77 -15.53 -1.19
N GLN A 57 -9.51 -15.34 -2.49
CA GLN A 57 -10.54 -15.10 -3.49
C GLN A 57 -11.37 -16.35 -3.81
N SER A 58 -10.73 -17.51 -3.97
CA SER A 58 -11.39 -18.75 -4.39
C SER A 58 -12.18 -19.41 -3.25
N LYS A 59 -11.59 -19.47 -2.05
CA LYS A 59 -12.18 -20.11 -0.87
C LYS A 59 -13.06 -19.16 -0.06
N ARG A 60 -13.00 -17.85 -0.37
CA ARG A 60 -13.62 -16.76 0.42
C ARG A 60 -13.15 -16.74 1.88
N ASP A 61 -11.96 -17.28 2.12
CA ASP A 61 -11.39 -17.46 3.44
C ASP A 61 -10.00 -16.83 3.47
N TRP A 62 -9.90 -15.66 4.09
CA TRP A 62 -8.69 -14.87 4.21
C TRP A 62 -7.93 -15.25 5.48
N GLN A 63 -7.44 -16.50 5.51
CA GLN A 63 -6.63 -17.03 6.62
C GLN A 63 -5.31 -16.24 6.78
N GLN A 64 -4.74 -15.84 5.64
CA GLN A 64 -3.57 -14.96 5.55
C GLN A 64 -4.05 -13.57 5.08
N TYR A 65 -3.46 -12.51 5.61
CA TYR A 65 -3.87 -11.12 5.34
C TYR A 65 -5.35 -10.85 5.63
N HIS A 66 -5.82 -11.19 6.83
CA HIS A 66 -7.21 -11.01 7.22
C HIS A 66 -7.68 -9.55 7.04
N HIS A 67 -8.76 -9.35 6.28
CA HIS A 67 -9.39 -8.05 6.10
C HIS A 67 -10.87 -8.21 5.77
N ILE A 68 -11.66 -7.18 6.08
CA ILE A 68 -13.10 -7.20 5.87
C ILE A 68 -13.46 -6.19 4.80
N PHE A 69 -14.08 -6.65 3.73
CA PHE A 69 -14.71 -5.77 2.77
C PHE A 69 -16.15 -5.44 3.19
N ARG A 70 -16.35 -4.26 3.78
CA ARG A 70 -17.64 -3.75 4.26
C ARG A 70 -18.55 -3.23 3.13
N ARG A 71 -18.93 -4.11 2.19
CA ARG A 71 -19.90 -3.81 1.11
C ARG A 71 -21.19 -3.19 1.64
N ASP A 72 -21.63 -3.62 2.83
CA ASP A 72 -22.81 -3.14 3.54
C ASP A 72 -22.82 -1.62 3.78
N ARG A 73 -21.63 -1.04 3.93
CA ARG A 73 -21.42 0.40 4.19
C ARG A 73 -21.37 1.25 2.93
N ILE A 74 -21.28 0.64 1.76
CA ILE A 74 -21.31 1.35 0.48
C ILE A 74 -22.78 1.51 0.07
N LYS A 75 -23.30 2.74 0.13
CA LYS A 75 -24.68 3.05 -0.27
C LYS A 75 -24.67 3.85 -1.57
N GLY A 76 -25.50 3.45 -2.53
CA GLY A 76 -25.66 4.16 -3.81
C GLY A 76 -24.52 3.96 -4.82
N PHE A 77 -23.53 3.12 -4.52
CA PHE A 77 -22.42 2.79 -5.42
C PHE A 77 -22.16 1.28 -5.42
N SER A 78 -21.64 0.78 -6.54
CA SER A 78 -20.94 -0.51 -6.58
C SER A 78 -19.46 -0.30 -6.29
N GLY A 79 -18.78 -1.36 -5.86
CA GLY A 79 -17.34 -1.30 -5.64
C GLY A 79 -16.69 -2.65 -5.87
N HIS A 80 -15.45 -2.60 -6.37
CA HIS A 80 -14.65 -3.78 -6.65
C HIS A 80 -13.33 -3.73 -5.89
N MET A 81 -12.88 -4.90 -5.44
CA MET A 81 -11.57 -5.07 -4.81
C MET A 81 -10.50 -5.24 -5.89
N ARG A 82 -9.36 -4.59 -5.68
CA ARG A 82 -8.12 -4.79 -6.40
C ARG A 82 -7.05 -5.18 -5.40
N TYR A 83 -6.23 -6.16 -5.77
CA TYR A 83 -5.17 -6.70 -4.94
C TYR A 83 -3.85 -6.59 -5.68
N HIS A 84 -2.85 -6.01 -5.03
CA HIS A 84 -1.49 -5.93 -5.55
C HIS A 84 -0.53 -6.48 -4.49
N CYS A 85 0.25 -7.50 -4.84
CA CYS A 85 1.38 -7.95 -4.05
C CYS A 85 2.60 -7.13 -4.43
N ALA A 86 3.30 -6.58 -3.43
CA ALA A 86 4.44 -5.71 -3.67
C ALA A 86 5.47 -5.79 -2.54
N TYR A 87 6.73 -5.56 -2.86
CA TYR A 87 7.80 -5.34 -1.89
C TYR A 87 7.82 -3.88 -1.45
N SER A 88 8.05 -3.63 -0.16
CA SER A 88 8.19 -2.30 0.40
C SER A 88 9.34 -2.25 1.40
N GLU A 89 10.11 -1.17 1.33
CA GLU A 89 11.01 -0.75 2.42
C GLU A 89 10.27 0.13 3.45
N GLN A 90 9.12 0.69 3.06
CA GLN A 90 8.25 1.44 3.97
C GLN A 90 7.44 0.49 4.83
N ARG A 91 7.36 0.82 6.11
CA ARG A 91 6.52 0.11 7.08
C ARG A 91 5.21 0.86 7.33
N PHE A 92 4.16 0.10 7.61
CA PHE A 92 2.83 0.63 7.87
C PHE A 92 2.37 0.14 9.24
N SER A 93 1.65 0.97 9.98
CA SER A 93 0.99 0.52 11.21
C SER A 93 0.05 -0.65 10.91
N SER A 94 -0.17 -1.56 11.85
CA SER A 94 -1.15 -2.64 11.71
C SER A 94 -2.52 -2.09 11.29
N TRP A 95 -3.22 -2.85 10.45
CA TRP A 95 -4.59 -2.52 10.07
C TRP A 95 -5.58 -3.05 11.09
N HIS A 96 -6.60 -2.24 11.40
CA HIS A 96 -7.74 -2.61 12.23
C HIS A 96 -9.02 -2.17 11.54
N ASP A 97 -10.10 -2.95 11.63
CA ASP A 97 -11.43 -2.49 11.21
C ASP A 97 -11.92 -1.40 12.18
N GLY A 98 -12.61 -0.38 11.66
CA GLY A 98 -13.18 0.70 12.47
C GLY A 98 -12.65 2.11 12.18
N PRO A 99 -11.32 2.38 12.21
CA PRO A 99 -10.78 3.70 11.94
C PRO A 99 -11.22 4.24 10.57
N ARG A 100 -11.62 5.51 10.54
CA ARG A 100 -12.09 6.17 9.31
C ARG A 100 -10.95 6.25 8.30
N TYR A 101 -11.23 5.88 7.05
CA TYR A 101 -10.33 6.07 5.92
C TYR A 101 -10.26 7.57 5.57
N ASN A 102 -9.37 8.29 6.25
CA ASN A 102 -9.26 9.76 6.18
C ASN A 102 -7.85 10.25 5.80
N LYS A 103 -6.93 9.34 5.45
CA LYS A 103 -5.56 9.68 5.08
C LYS A 103 -5.37 9.51 3.58
N PRO A 104 -5.26 10.58 2.79
CA PRO A 104 -5.11 10.46 1.34
C PRO A 104 -3.66 10.09 0.99
N TYR A 105 -3.50 9.01 0.25
CA TYR A 105 -2.21 8.48 -0.18
C TYR A 105 -2.11 8.44 -1.71
N LEU A 106 -0.96 8.85 -2.22
CA LEU A 106 -0.50 8.46 -3.55
C LEU A 106 0.23 7.12 -3.42
N ILE A 107 -0.31 6.08 -4.04
CA ILE A 107 0.19 4.71 -3.99
C ILE A 107 0.74 4.36 -5.36
N GLN A 108 1.95 3.81 -5.40
CA GLN A 108 2.62 3.41 -6.64
C GLN A 108 3.13 1.98 -6.48
N VAL A 109 2.86 1.14 -7.48
CA VAL A 109 3.42 -0.20 -7.59
C VAL A 109 4.03 -0.32 -8.98
N ASN A 110 5.37 -0.30 -9.06
CA ASN A 110 6.07 -0.32 -10.35
C ASN A 110 6.16 -1.74 -10.94
N ASP A 111 6.76 -1.87 -12.12
CA ASP A 111 6.90 -3.16 -12.81
C ASP A 111 7.76 -4.18 -12.05
N ASP A 112 8.66 -3.72 -11.17
CA ASP A 112 9.45 -4.57 -10.26
C ASP A 112 8.68 -4.94 -8.98
N ALA A 113 7.37 -4.69 -8.95
CA ALA A 113 6.50 -4.84 -7.79
C ALA A 113 6.99 -4.08 -6.55
N LYS A 114 7.65 -2.93 -6.71
CA LYS A 114 8.07 -2.07 -5.60
C LYS A 114 6.95 -1.10 -5.25
N LEU A 115 6.51 -1.17 -3.99
CA LEU A 115 5.53 -0.29 -3.39
C LEU A 115 6.19 1.00 -2.90
N ARG A 116 5.65 2.12 -3.35
CA ARG A 116 5.92 3.45 -2.79
C ARG A 116 4.60 4.10 -2.39
N VAL A 117 4.54 4.60 -1.16
CA VAL A 117 3.36 5.29 -0.63
C VAL A 117 3.76 6.65 -0.09
N VAL A 118 3.06 7.70 -0.54
CA VAL A 118 3.29 9.08 -0.09
C VAL A 118 2.00 9.63 0.49
N ARG A 119 2.05 10.10 1.75
CA ARG A 119 0.93 10.82 2.36
C ARG A 119 0.78 12.18 1.71
N THR A 120 -0.45 12.53 1.35
CA THR A 120 -0.79 13.84 0.80
C THR A 120 -1.67 14.61 1.78
N PRO A 121 -1.73 15.96 1.69
CA PRO A 121 -2.61 16.75 2.57
C PRO A 121 -4.10 16.57 2.29
N SER A 122 -4.50 16.25 1.05
CA SER A 122 -5.91 16.03 0.67
C SER A 122 -6.04 15.14 -0.56
N GLN A 123 -7.23 14.55 -0.77
CA GLN A 123 -7.52 13.76 -1.97
C GLN A 123 -7.34 14.58 -3.25
N ALA A 124 -7.73 15.86 -3.24
CA ALA A 124 -7.54 16.75 -4.38
C ALA A 124 -6.06 16.95 -4.72
N GLN A 125 -5.20 17.10 -3.70
CA GLN A 125 -3.76 17.21 -3.89
C GLN A 125 -3.15 15.90 -4.39
N CYS A 126 -3.60 14.75 -3.88
CA CYS A 126 -3.19 13.46 -4.43
C CYS A 126 -3.50 13.37 -5.93
N MET A 127 -4.74 13.68 -6.32
CA MET A 127 -5.15 13.61 -7.72
C MET A 127 -4.36 14.58 -8.61
N SER A 128 -4.01 15.76 -8.08
CA SER A 128 -3.14 16.72 -8.76
C SER A 128 -1.74 16.14 -9.01
N GLN A 129 -1.12 15.56 -7.97
CA GLN A 129 0.19 14.92 -8.08
C GLN A 129 0.16 13.73 -9.05
N LEU A 130 -0.86 12.88 -8.98
CA LEU A 130 -1.06 11.76 -9.89
C LEU A 130 -1.12 12.22 -11.35
N ARG A 131 -1.88 13.28 -11.65
CA ARG A 131 -1.97 13.87 -12.99
C ARG A 131 -0.67 14.52 -13.46
N ALA A 132 0.20 14.96 -12.55
CA ALA A 132 1.49 15.53 -12.89
C ALA A 132 2.57 14.47 -13.21
N LEU A 133 2.34 13.20 -12.86
CA LEU A 133 3.30 12.12 -13.15
C LEU A 133 3.44 11.85 -14.66
N PRO A 134 4.63 11.44 -15.14
CA PRO A 134 4.80 10.86 -16.48
C PRO A 134 3.85 9.70 -16.72
N MET A 135 3.46 9.46 -17.98
CA MET A 135 2.37 8.53 -18.28
C MET A 135 2.59 7.10 -17.82
N THR A 136 3.81 6.60 -17.94
CA THR A 136 4.20 5.27 -17.44
C THR A 136 4.01 5.14 -15.93
N ARG A 137 4.52 6.11 -15.17
CA ARG A 137 4.35 6.14 -13.70
C ARG A 137 2.89 6.34 -13.30
N ARG A 138 2.13 7.15 -14.05
CA ARG A 138 0.71 7.39 -13.78
C ARG A 138 -0.11 6.11 -13.91
N ALA A 139 0.18 5.26 -14.90
CA ALA A 139 -0.49 3.97 -15.08
C ALA A 139 -0.24 2.98 -13.92
N GLN A 140 0.89 3.13 -13.24
CA GLN A 140 1.32 2.34 -12.08
C GLN A 140 0.99 3.01 -10.73
N SER A 141 0.24 4.11 -10.75
CA SER A 141 -0.06 4.90 -9.56
C SER A 141 -1.55 5.16 -9.42
N PHE A 142 -2.03 5.28 -8.19
CA PHE A 142 -3.41 5.64 -7.90
C PHE A 142 -3.52 6.38 -6.57
N CYS A 143 -4.63 7.10 -6.40
CA CYS A 143 -4.95 7.79 -5.15
C CYS A 143 -6.00 7.02 -4.37
N ALA A 144 -5.75 6.78 -3.09
CA ALA A 144 -6.73 6.15 -2.21
C ALA A 144 -6.68 6.74 -0.80
N MET A 145 -7.81 6.67 -0.11
CA MET A 145 -7.90 6.96 1.31
C MET A 145 -7.44 5.73 2.10
N GLY A 146 -6.52 5.88 3.03
CA GLY A 146 -6.12 4.85 3.99
C GLY A 146 -6.50 5.23 5.42
N ASN A 147 -6.30 4.29 6.34
CA ASN A 147 -6.46 4.49 7.77
C ASN A 147 -5.22 4.08 8.60
N GLN A 148 -4.20 3.49 7.97
CA GLN A 148 -2.89 3.16 8.56
C GLN A 148 -1.96 4.37 8.55
N GLU A 149 -0.90 4.36 9.36
CA GLU A 149 0.19 5.35 9.31
C GLU A 149 1.42 4.80 8.60
N LEU A 150 2.19 5.67 7.96
CA LEU A 150 3.56 5.37 7.56
C LEU A 150 4.46 5.42 8.79
N GLN A 151 5.17 4.34 9.05
CA GLN A 151 6.13 4.27 10.15
C GLN A 151 7.49 4.87 9.71
N PRO A 152 8.22 5.48 10.66
CA PRO A 152 9.56 6.01 10.41
C PRO A 152 10.59 4.92 10.10
#